data_AF-A0ABD4SH16-F1
#
_entry.id   AF-A0ABD4SH16-F1
#
_cell.length_a   1.000
_cell.length_b   1.000
_cell.length_c   1.000
_cell.angle_alpha   90.00
_cell.angle_beta   90.00
_cell.angle_gamma   90.00
#
_symmetry.space_group_name_H-M   'P 1'
#
loop_
_entity.id
_entity.type
_entity.pdbx_description
1 polymer ?
#
loop_
_entity_poly.entity_id
_entity_poly.type
_entity_poly.pdbx_seq_one_letter_code
_entity_poly.pdbx_strand_id
1 'polypeptide(L)' 'NQRRYTKEMLDELLQGNMKAAKPKKLLTIGYCRVSSGHQKEDLQRQKDVVSRYCEVNGYQFKIIQDVGS' A
#
# COMPACT_ATOMS: atom_id res chain seq x y z
N ASN A 1 -9.80 -10.67 31.47
CA ASN A 1 -8.60 -10.19 30.73
C ASN A 1 -7.92 -11.34 29.99
N GLN A 2 -8.47 -11.73 28.83
CA GLN A 2 -7.84 -12.72 27.98
C GLN A 2 -6.91 -12.00 27.00
N ARG A 3 -5.60 -12.11 27.22
CA ARG A 3 -4.55 -11.44 26.42
C ARG A 3 -3.93 -12.36 25.35
N ARG A 4 -4.44 -13.59 25.19
CA ARG A 4 -3.94 -14.57 24.24
C ARG A 4 -5.11 -15.18 23.48
N TYR A 5 -5.02 -15.14 22.16
CA TYR A 5 -6.00 -15.69 21.24
C TYR A 5 -5.34 -16.80 20.44
N THR A 6 -6.06 -17.90 20.21
CA THR A 6 -5.62 -18.90 19.24
C THR A 6 -5.93 -18.39 17.83
N LYS A 7 -5.27 -18.99 16.84
CA LYS A 7 -5.50 -18.62 15.43
C LYS A 7 -6.96 -18.82 15.03
N GLU A 8 -7.61 -19.87 15.52
CA GLU A 8 -9.02 -20.13 15.22
C GLU A 8 -9.94 -19.06 15.80
N MET A 9 -9.70 -18.62 17.04
CA MET A 9 -10.48 -17.54 17.68
C MET A 9 -10.32 -16.21 16.94
N LEU A 10 -9.12 -15.92 16.44
CA LEU A 10 -8.87 -14.73 15.64
C LEU A 10 -9.55 -14.82 14.28
N ASP A 11 -9.46 -15.98 13.63
CA ASP A 11 -10.09 -16.22 12.34
C ASP A 11 -11.62 -16.14 12.44
N GLU A 12 -12.25 -16.65 13.49
CA GLU A 12 -13.71 -16.56 13.71
C GLU A 12 -14.19 -15.12 13.96
N LEU A 13 -13.45 -14.36 14.77
CA LEU A 13 -13.71 -12.94 15.02
C LEU A 13 -13.58 -12.11 13.74
N LEU A 14 -12.57 -12.39 12.92
CA LEU A 14 -12.35 -11.73 11.64
C LEU A 14 -13.37 -12.18 10.59
N GLN A 15 -13.76 -13.46 10.56
CA GLN A 15 -14.76 -14.03 9.66
C GLN A 15 -16.15 -13.41 9.88
N GLY A 16 -16.51 -13.08 11.12
CA GLY A 16 -17.74 -12.36 11.44
C GLY A 16 -17.85 -10.97 10.78
N ASN A 17 -16.71 -10.30 10.55
CA ASN A 17 -16.61 -9.04 9.81
C ASN A 17 -16.30 -9.21 8.31
N MET A 18 -16.03 -10.45 7.87
CA MET A 18 -15.58 -10.78 6.50
C MET A 18 -16.64 -11.57 5.73
N LYS A 19 -17.94 -11.37 6.00
CA LYS A 19 -18.96 -11.74 5.01
C LYS A 19 -18.80 -10.86 3.77
N ALA A 20 -18.00 -11.38 2.84
CA ALA A 20 -17.97 -11.04 1.43
C ALA A 20 -17.73 -9.55 1.10
N ALA A 21 -16.70 -8.94 1.68
CA ALA A 21 -15.94 -8.02 0.85
C ALA A 21 -15.31 -8.90 -0.25
N LYS A 22 -15.96 -8.99 -1.42
CA LYS A 22 -15.29 -9.38 -2.69
C LYS A 22 -13.88 -8.78 -2.65
N PRO A 23 -12.84 -9.40 -3.25
CA PRO A 23 -11.54 -8.75 -3.36
C PRO A 23 -11.77 -7.40 -4.04
N LYS A 24 -11.97 -6.36 -3.23
CA LYS A 24 -12.15 -5.01 -3.66
C LYS A 24 -10.80 -4.80 -4.29
N LYS A 25 -10.75 -4.48 -5.57
CA LYS A 25 -9.50 -4.03 -6.18
C LYS A 25 -9.13 -2.77 -5.40
N LEU A 26 -8.39 -2.96 -4.30
CA LEU A 26 -7.98 -1.91 -3.41
C LEU A 26 -6.95 -1.15 -4.21
N LEU A 27 -7.16 0.16 -4.32
CA LEU A 27 -6.22 1.01 -5.00
C LEU A 27 -4.93 1.05 -4.18
N THR A 28 -3.85 0.52 -4.72
CA THR A 28 -2.52 0.61 -4.14
C THR A 28 -2.02 2.04 -4.29
N ILE A 29 -1.67 2.71 -3.19
CA ILE A 29 -1.10 4.06 -3.26
C ILE A 29 0.42 3.95 -3.10
N GLY A 30 1.16 4.33 -4.13
CA GLY A 30 2.60 4.50 -4.08
C GLY A 30 2.93 5.93 -3.64
N TYR A 31 3.72 6.08 -2.57
CA TYR A 31 4.14 7.38 -2.07
C TYR A 31 5.63 7.59 -2.35
N CYS A 32 5.97 8.65 -3.07
CA CYS A 32 7.34 9.03 -3.41
C CYS A 32 7.63 10.42 -2.85
N ARG A 33 8.75 10.60 -2.14
CA ARG A 33 9.11 11.88 -1.54
C ARG A 33 10.61 12.15 -1.69
N VAL A 34 10.95 13.39 -1.98
CA VAL A 34 12.34 13.90 -1.88
C VAL A 34 12.41 15.06 -0.89
N SER A 35 13.56 15.23 -0.24
CA SER A 35 13.74 16.25 0.80
C SER A 35 13.97 17.65 0.24
N SER A 36 14.50 17.77 -0.98
CA SER A 36 14.80 19.06 -1.59
C SER A 36 14.45 19.08 -3.07
N GLY A 37 14.01 20.24 -3.57
CA GLY A 37 13.62 20.43 -4.97
C GLY A 37 14.75 20.23 -6.00
N HIS A 38 16.01 20.18 -5.56
CA HIS A 38 17.15 19.84 -6.43
C HIS A 38 17.19 18.34 -6.79
N GLN A 39 16.53 17.46 -6.01
CA GLN A 39 16.53 16.00 -6.20
C GLN A 39 15.36 15.52 -7.09
N LYS A 40 14.90 16.35 -8.03
CA LYS A 40 13.79 16.00 -8.94
C LYS A 40 14.06 14.73 -9.76
N GLU A 41 15.32 14.52 -10.13
CA GLU A 41 15.72 13.33 -10.91
C GLU A 41 15.59 12.04 -10.09
N ASP A 42 15.97 12.08 -8.81
CA ASP A 42 15.77 10.98 -7.87
C ASP A 42 14.28 10.72 -7.60
N LEU A 43 13.46 11.77 -7.51
CA LEU A 43 12.00 11.62 -7.39
C LEU A 43 11.43 10.89 -8.60
N GLN A 44 11.87 11.25 -9.81
CA GLN A 44 11.40 10.59 -11.03
C GLN A 44 11.82 9.12 -11.05
N ARG A 45 13.07 8.80 -10.68
CA ARG A 45 13.55 7.42 -10.55
C ARG A 45 12.72 6.62 -9.54
N GLN A 46 12.41 7.19 -8.38
CA GLN A 46 11.54 6.54 -7.39
C GLN A 46 10.14 6.25 -7.96
N LYS A 47 9.55 7.21 -8.67
CA LYS A 47 8.22 7.02 -9.29
C LYS A 47 8.26 5.90 -10.32
N ASP A 48 9.28 5.86 -11.18
CA ASP A 48 9.40 4.84 -12.23
C ASP A 48 9.58 3.43 -11.64
N VAL A 49 10.38 3.29 -10.58
CA VAL A 49 10.59 2.01 -9.89
C VAL A 49 9.29 1.52 -9.23
N VAL A 50 8.57 2.40 -8.52
CA VAL A 50 7.31 2.03 -7.84
C VAL A 50 6.22 1.72 -8.86
N SER A 51 6.11 2.52 -9.92
CA SER A 51 5.16 2.26 -11.01
C SER A 51 5.41 0.91 -11.65
N ARG A 52 6.65 0.62 -12.05
CA ARG A 52 7.03 -0.65 -12.65
C ARG A 52 6.74 -1.83 -11.73
N TYR A 53 7.02 -1.69 -10.44
CA TYR A 53 6.70 -2.72 -9.45
C TYR A 53 5.19 -2.97 -9.41
N CYS A 54 4.37 -1.93 -9.35
CA CYS A 54 2.91 -2.08 -9.31
C CYS A 54 2.34 -2.65 -10.62
N GLU A 55 2.90 -2.27 -11.77
CA GLU A 55 2.54 -2.82 -13.09
C GLU A 55 2.84 -4.32 -13.19
N VAL A 56 4.06 -4.75 -12.82
CA VAL A 56 4.48 -6.16 -12.87
C VAL A 56 3.61 -7.03 -11.95
N ASN A 57 3.20 -6.51 -10.81
CA ASN A 57 2.33 -7.22 -9.87
C ASN A 57 0.83 -7.12 -10.23
N GLY A 58 0.47 -6.40 -11.29
CA GLY A 58 -0.92 -6.27 -11.75
C GLY A 58 -1.81 -5.48 -10.79
N TYR A 59 -1.24 -4.60 -9.97
CA TYR A 59 -1.99 -3.78 -9.03
C TYR A 59 -2.66 -2.61 -9.75
N GLN A 60 -3.86 -2.23 -9.30
CA GLN A 60 -4.42 -0.92 -9.64
C GLN A 60 -3.80 0.08 -8.68
N PHE A 61 -3.00 1.02 -9.18
CA PHE A 61 -2.23 1.91 -8.33
C PHE A 61 -2.32 3.39 -8.72
N LYS A 62 -2.00 4.26 -7.75
CA LYS A 62 -1.85 5.70 -7.93
C LYS A 62 -0.57 6.14 -7.23
N ILE A 63 0.26 6.92 -7.94
CA ILE A 63 1.47 7.50 -7.37
C ILE A 63 1.16 8.91 -6.83
N ILE A 64 1.53 9.17 -5.59
CA ILE A 64 1.52 10.48 -4.95
C ILE A 64 2.97 10.90 -4.78
N GLN A 65 3.27 12.13 -5.19
CA GLN A 65 4.60 12.72 -5.05
C GLN A 65 4.58 13.86 -4.05
N ASP A 66 5.63 13.96 -3.25
CA ASP A 66 5.84 15.03 -2.28
C ASP A 66 7.27 15.58 -2.41
N VAL A 67 7.42 16.90 -2.29
CA VAL A 67 8.72 17.57 -2.36
C VAL A 67 8.88 18.39 -1.09
N GLY A 68 9.85 18.00 -0.27
CA GLY A 68 10.29 18.75 0.89
C GLY A 68 10.93 20.08 0.49
N SER A 69 10.75 21.08 1.36
CA SER A 69 11.30 22.42 1.23
C SER A 69 12.76 22.50 1.61
#